data_AF-A0A0N1H8S7-F1
#
_entry.id   AF-A0A0N1H8S7-F1
#
_cell.length_a   1.000
_cell.length_b   1.000
_cell.length_c   1.000
_cell.angle_alpha   90.00
_cell.angle_beta   90.00
_cell.angle_gamma   90.00
#
_symmetry.space_group_name_H-M   'P 1'
#
loop_
_entity.id
_entity.type
_entity.pdbx_description
1 polymer ?
#
loop_
_entity_poly.entity_id
_entity_poly.type
_entity_poly.pdbx_seq_one_letter_code
_entity_poly.pdbx_strand_id
1 'polypeptide(L)'
;MGRLGVSAYSKSASSSRNNLDAPLTSVPFDDFNGRFANTLTVSEPISRTQTPEPSPDITYSDRHGILRHALSKSGSASSKSRTPAWKLLRSWITEVIALFLAICALLSIVSVLRVYQGKPIDDLDLPSALTLNGLLALLGTILRAVLAVPLGSVLAQEAWLWLASNNKRQIPRSRLRDLVASDSASRGEWGSFLLLFRSWRRAVAFLGALVMVLCLAIDTFTQQLVASASTLVTNSASDWNPGNVPWNQHYASFQGNPAEAAFGPTLNIKAAAYAGFLADSVEDYQVACQTGNCTFPATPSVAVCGSCVPTTNSMGACNETSCSYKTSTGTVFEMGHFNSSGPGIGFSSQSIFNSSLGSAQNLTVADFETIGVPYQSLSSGLYGSNPTFSSQRCQIWMCVNVYETVVENGLQTQNTTATFSDVPNTVNRGFSGADNWTFVLPDQWSHEKYNVSALGWAALSEQLGTMFTGTVLLNLEGYSISSDAVEAIWNGTTDMQPWMDKVTRSLSNAMRLDSTADDPAFNGSAYQLSVVVRWGWLALPASLVLLSILLIVIIMTKTARSDIGSWKGSPLAMLLVEVDDDIRLQSMKIADEEGWESVGTGVESRLAEQRVALQRAGDGRYRLGSLRRS
;
A
#
# COMPACT_ATOMS: atom_id res chain seq x y z
N MET A 1 -15.27 19.92 -51.40
CA MET A 1 -14.08 20.29 -52.21
C MET A 1 -13.11 21.07 -51.31
N GLY A 2 -11.79 20.93 -51.45
CA GLY A 2 -10.77 21.57 -50.57
C GLY A 2 -10.67 20.92 -49.17
N ARG A 3 -9.54 20.71 -48.48
CA ARG A 3 -8.20 21.38 -48.37
C ARG A 3 -8.28 22.79 -47.75
N LEU A 4 -7.57 23.17 -46.67
CA LEU A 4 -6.44 22.59 -45.88
C LEU A 4 -6.69 22.77 -44.35
N GLY A 5 -5.94 22.21 -43.38
CA GLY A 5 -4.87 21.18 -43.37
C GLY A 5 -3.81 21.36 -42.25
N VAL A 6 -3.06 20.28 -41.93
CA VAL A 6 -1.79 20.24 -41.12
C VAL A 6 -2.00 20.45 -39.59
N SER A 7 -1.32 19.78 -38.64
CA SER A 7 -0.09 18.96 -38.68
C SER A 7 -0.13 17.68 -37.83
N ALA A 8 0.60 16.64 -38.28
CA ALA A 8 1.10 15.54 -37.45
C ALA A 8 2.40 15.02 -38.11
N TYR A 9 3.45 14.73 -37.34
CA TYR A 9 4.78 14.41 -37.89
C TYR A 9 5.32 13.03 -37.46
N SER A 10 6.04 12.38 -38.39
CA SER A 10 6.74 11.11 -38.17
C SER A 10 7.92 10.95 -39.15
N LYS A 11 8.72 9.89 -38.95
CA LYS A 11 9.73 9.32 -39.89
C LYS A 11 11.07 10.06 -40.13
N SER A 12 12.10 9.57 -39.43
CA SER A 12 13.31 8.90 -39.97
C SER A 12 14.09 9.43 -41.19
N ALA A 13 15.40 9.65 -40.97
CA ALA A 13 16.56 9.39 -41.86
C ALA A 13 16.68 10.17 -43.20
N SER A 14 17.85 10.44 -43.82
CA SER A 14 19.18 9.80 -43.77
C SER A 14 20.29 10.67 -44.43
N SER A 15 21.59 10.36 -44.20
CA SER A 15 22.77 10.72 -45.03
C SER A 15 23.16 12.22 -45.21
N SER A 16 24.39 12.64 -45.53
CA SER A 16 25.77 12.08 -45.52
C SER A 16 26.75 13.28 -45.72
N ARG A 17 27.96 13.38 -45.13
CA ARG A 17 29.23 12.77 -45.57
C ARG A 17 30.41 13.15 -44.64
N ASN A 18 31.36 12.23 -44.49
CA ASN A 18 32.84 12.33 -44.58
C ASN A 18 33.54 13.68 -44.22
N ASN A 19 34.69 13.75 -43.56
CA ASN A 19 35.69 12.76 -43.08
C ASN A 19 36.57 13.47 -42.01
N LEU A 20 37.55 12.90 -41.30
CA LEU A 20 38.25 11.59 -41.29
C LEU A 20 38.13 11.01 -39.83
N ASP A 21 38.99 10.23 -39.16
CA ASP A 21 40.32 9.64 -39.42
C ASP A 21 40.45 8.25 -38.71
N ALA A 22 41.67 7.72 -38.53
CA ALA A 22 41.95 6.32 -38.18
C ALA A 22 42.93 6.12 -36.99
N PRO A 23 43.13 4.88 -36.46
CA PRO A 23 42.24 3.71 -36.41
C PRO A 23 42.11 3.04 -35.00
N LEU A 24 40.99 2.32 -34.82
CA LEU A 24 40.79 0.95 -34.24
C LEU A 24 41.89 0.34 -33.31
N THR A 25 41.55 -0.39 -32.23
CA THR A 25 40.72 -1.63 -32.27
C THR A 25 39.90 -1.92 -30.99
N SER A 26 38.88 -2.77 -31.14
CA SER A 26 38.05 -3.34 -30.09
C SER A 26 38.45 -4.78 -29.73
N VAL A 27 38.03 -5.25 -28.54
CA VAL A 27 38.05 -6.67 -28.14
C VAL A 27 36.70 -7.03 -27.51
N PRO A 28 36.02 -8.05 -28.05
CA PRO A 28 35.41 -9.07 -27.19
C PRO A 28 35.61 -10.51 -27.71
N PHE A 29 35.17 -11.47 -26.89
CA PHE A 29 34.96 -12.91 -27.14
C PHE A 29 36.12 -13.92 -26.98
N ASP A 30 35.69 -15.02 -26.33
CA ASP A 30 36.08 -16.43 -26.39
C ASP A 30 37.31 -17.05 -25.72
N ASP A 31 37.00 -18.25 -25.21
CA ASP A 31 37.77 -19.44 -24.82
C ASP A 31 39.12 -19.34 -24.09
N PHE A 32 39.25 -20.16 -23.04
CA PHE A 32 40.56 -20.61 -22.55
C PHE A 32 40.53 -22.09 -22.15
N ASN A 33 41.29 -22.90 -22.91
CA ASN A 33 41.30 -24.35 -22.78
C ASN A 33 42.74 -24.88 -22.68
N GLY A 34 43.04 -25.56 -21.56
CA GLY A 34 43.98 -26.69 -21.53
C GLY A 34 45.49 -26.44 -21.59
N ARG A 35 46.16 -26.89 -20.50
CA ARG A 35 47.50 -27.52 -20.46
C ARG A 35 48.74 -26.67 -20.78
N PHE A 36 49.80 -26.89 -20.00
CA PHE A 36 51.10 -27.30 -20.53
C PHE A 36 51.82 -28.23 -19.53
N ALA A 37 52.72 -29.06 -20.03
CA ALA A 37 53.58 -29.97 -19.26
C ALA A 37 54.87 -30.26 -20.05
N ASN A 38 55.86 -30.85 -19.38
CA ASN A 38 57.13 -31.39 -19.89
C ASN A 38 58.21 -30.37 -20.31
N THR A 39 59.54 -30.64 -20.29
CA THR A 39 60.47 -31.43 -19.42
C THR A 39 61.92 -30.97 -19.79
N LEU A 40 62.97 -31.35 -19.02
CA LEU A 40 64.42 -31.31 -19.38
C LEU A 40 65.10 -29.90 -19.27
N THR A 41 66.41 -29.71 -19.01
CA THR A 41 67.56 -30.62 -18.76
C THR A 41 68.76 -29.92 -18.06
N VAL A 42 69.38 -30.60 -17.07
CA VAL A 42 70.85 -30.80 -16.84
C VAL A 42 71.83 -29.61 -16.53
N SER A 43 72.88 -29.96 -15.76
CA SER A 43 74.22 -29.33 -15.54
C SER A 43 74.44 -28.18 -14.51
N GLU A 44 75.04 -28.61 -13.39
CA GLU A 44 76.16 -28.08 -12.58
C GLU A 44 77.28 -27.23 -13.27
N PRO A 45 78.31 -26.69 -12.56
CA PRO A 45 78.58 -26.64 -11.10
C PRO A 45 79.10 -25.28 -10.55
N ILE A 46 79.38 -25.19 -9.23
CA ILE A 46 80.64 -24.65 -8.64
C ILE A 46 80.74 -25.09 -7.16
N SER A 47 81.97 -25.24 -6.62
CA SER A 47 82.24 -26.01 -5.37
C SER A 47 83.04 -25.23 -4.31
N ARG A 48 82.87 -25.61 -3.03
CA ARG A 48 83.92 -25.90 -1.99
C ARG A 48 83.28 -25.95 -0.57
N THR A 49 83.06 -27.10 0.08
CA THR A 49 83.99 -28.07 0.74
C THR A 49 84.50 -27.67 2.13
N GLN A 50 84.10 -28.43 3.16
CA GLN A 50 85.02 -29.15 4.08
C GLN A 50 84.28 -30.34 4.77
N THR A 51 85.03 -31.32 5.26
CA THR A 51 84.62 -32.71 5.63
C THR A 51 85.59 -33.30 6.68
N PRO A 52 85.45 -34.55 7.20
CA PRO A 52 84.32 -35.50 7.23
C PRO A 52 83.85 -35.72 8.70
N GLU A 53 83.84 -36.82 9.49
CA GLU A 53 83.93 -38.33 9.46
C GLU A 53 83.61 -38.84 10.92
N PRO A 54 83.59 -40.15 11.31
CA PRO A 54 83.21 -41.41 10.66
C PRO A 54 81.99 -42.12 11.34
N SER A 55 81.59 -43.30 10.85
CA SER A 55 80.61 -44.24 11.46
C SER A 55 81.29 -45.37 12.30
N PRO A 56 80.55 -46.31 12.95
CA PRO A 56 80.03 -47.50 12.25
C PRO A 56 78.67 -48.07 12.78
N ASP A 57 78.29 -49.23 12.24
CA ASP A 57 77.03 -49.98 12.39
C ASP A 57 76.68 -50.53 13.79
N ILE A 58 75.44 -51.05 13.95
CA ILE A 58 75.21 -52.45 14.39
C ILE A 58 73.79 -52.99 14.06
N THR A 59 73.76 -54.31 13.88
CA THR A 59 72.78 -55.21 13.23
C THR A 59 71.35 -55.28 13.78
N TYR A 60 70.42 -55.69 12.91
CA TYR A 60 69.09 -56.24 13.22
C TYR A 60 69.19 -57.56 14.00
N SER A 61 68.75 -57.59 15.28
CA SER A 61 68.38 -58.82 15.99
C SER A 61 67.53 -58.54 17.25
N ASP A 62 66.73 -59.54 17.61
CA ASP A 62 65.81 -59.69 18.76
C ASP A 62 64.58 -58.75 18.87
N ARG A 63 63.40 -59.36 18.70
CA ARG A 63 62.11 -58.79 19.12
C ARG A 63 61.14 -59.83 19.66
N HIS A 64 61.62 -60.92 20.27
CA HIS A 64 60.77 -62.02 20.75
C HIS A 64 60.95 -62.41 22.23
N GLY A 65 61.54 -61.55 23.08
CA GLY A 65 61.64 -61.77 24.53
C GLY A 65 60.56 -61.12 25.44
N ILE A 66 60.09 -59.90 25.12
CA ILE A 66 59.49 -59.01 26.14
C ILE A 66 57.95 -59.19 26.31
N LEU A 67 57.26 -59.80 25.34
CA LEU A 67 55.79 -59.73 25.22
C LEU A 67 54.97 -60.65 26.16
N ARG A 68 55.60 -61.40 27.08
CA ARG A 68 54.90 -62.36 27.97
C ARG A 68 54.78 -61.96 29.45
N HIS A 69 55.53 -60.96 29.94
CA HIS A 69 55.44 -60.54 31.35
C HIS A 69 54.53 -59.33 31.62
N ALA A 70 53.97 -58.69 30.59
CA ALA A 70 53.06 -57.54 30.74
C ALA A 70 51.58 -57.94 30.98
N LEU A 71 51.19 -59.19 30.72
CA LEU A 71 49.79 -59.65 30.76
C LEU A 71 49.31 -60.11 32.16
N SER A 72 49.79 -59.48 33.23
CA SER A 72 49.37 -59.79 34.61
C SER A 72 49.25 -58.55 35.50
N LYS A 73 48.34 -57.64 35.11
CA LYS A 73 47.83 -56.55 35.98
C LYS A 73 46.50 -55.96 35.48
N SER A 74 45.51 -56.82 35.26
CA SER A 74 44.10 -56.40 35.14
C SER A 74 43.50 -56.21 36.54
N GLY A 75 42.56 -55.26 36.70
CA GLY A 75 41.85 -55.06 37.97
C GLY A 75 41.97 -53.67 38.61
N SER A 76 41.86 -52.58 37.83
CA SER A 76 41.59 -51.24 38.39
C SER A 76 40.28 -50.71 37.81
N ALA A 77 39.29 -50.45 38.68
CA ALA A 77 37.99 -49.95 38.28
C ALA A 77 38.08 -48.45 37.93
N SER A 78 37.94 -48.12 36.65
CA SER A 78 37.97 -46.73 36.18
C SER A 78 36.81 -45.93 36.79
N SER A 79 37.11 -45.04 37.72
CA SER A 79 36.13 -44.12 38.28
C SER A 79 35.76 -43.05 37.25
N LYS A 80 34.45 -42.79 37.11
CA LYS A 80 33.95 -41.82 36.12
C LYS A 80 34.20 -40.39 36.58
N SER A 81 35.34 -39.83 36.18
CA SER A 81 35.64 -38.41 36.37
C SER A 81 34.68 -37.54 35.55
N ARG A 82 33.63 -37.03 36.21
CA ARG A 82 32.70 -36.06 35.62
C ARG A 82 33.48 -34.82 35.20
N THR A 83 33.43 -34.45 33.92
CA THR A 83 34.08 -33.23 33.43
C THR A 83 33.52 -32.01 34.19
N PRO A 84 34.36 -31.14 34.77
CA PRO A 84 33.88 -30.00 35.56
C PRO A 84 33.13 -29.02 34.65
N ALA A 85 31.99 -28.51 35.13
CA ALA A 85 31.02 -27.77 34.32
C ALA A 85 31.62 -26.58 33.54
N TRP A 86 32.62 -25.88 34.12
CA TRP A 86 33.30 -24.76 33.46
C TRP A 86 34.05 -25.16 32.19
N LYS A 87 34.61 -26.38 32.10
CA LYS A 87 35.28 -26.87 30.88
C LYS A 87 34.26 -27.14 29.77
N LEU A 88 33.08 -27.66 30.13
CA LEU A 88 31.99 -27.82 29.17
C LEU A 88 31.49 -26.45 28.71
N LEU A 89 31.17 -25.53 29.63
CA LEU A 89 30.69 -24.19 29.27
C LEU A 89 31.68 -23.43 28.36
N ARG A 90 32.99 -23.48 28.67
CA ARG A 90 34.03 -22.90 27.81
C ARG A 90 34.08 -23.51 26.42
N SER A 91 33.75 -24.80 26.27
CA SER A 91 33.68 -25.48 24.97
C SER A 91 32.43 -25.14 24.15
N TRP A 92 31.47 -24.39 24.71
CA TRP A 92 30.21 -23.98 24.08
C TRP A 92 30.03 -22.44 24.05
N ILE A 93 31.09 -21.68 24.30
CA ILE A 93 31.02 -20.21 24.41
C ILE A 93 30.57 -19.54 23.09
N THR A 94 30.99 -20.08 21.94
CA THR A 94 30.61 -19.61 20.61
C THR A 94 29.10 -19.69 20.37
N GLU A 95 28.46 -20.78 20.78
CA GLU A 95 27.02 -20.96 20.62
C GLU A 95 26.21 -20.17 21.64
N VAL A 96 26.74 -19.96 22.86
CA VAL A 96 26.12 -19.09 23.87
C VAL A 96 26.14 -17.63 23.40
N ILE A 97 27.24 -17.17 22.80
CA ILE A 97 27.32 -15.83 22.17
C ILE A 97 26.33 -15.73 21.01
N ALA A 98 26.24 -16.75 20.15
CA ALA A 98 25.25 -16.77 19.07
C ALA A 98 23.79 -16.72 19.60
N LEU A 99 23.43 -17.53 20.59
CA LEU A 99 22.09 -17.49 21.20
C LEU A 99 21.80 -16.14 21.87
N PHE A 100 22.78 -15.49 22.48
CA PHE A 100 22.63 -14.12 23.00
C PHE A 100 22.35 -13.12 21.88
N LEU A 101 23.12 -13.16 20.78
CA LEU A 101 22.90 -12.30 19.61
C LEU A 101 21.53 -12.56 18.94
N ALA A 102 21.05 -13.81 18.92
CA ALA A 102 19.70 -14.14 18.45
C ALA A 102 18.60 -13.55 19.35
N ILE A 103 18.77 -13.60 20.67
CA ILE A 103 17.87 -12.93 21.62
C ILE A 103 17.88 -11.42 21.39
N CYS A 104 19.05 -10.80 21.20
CA CYS A 104 19.17 -9.38 20.88
C CYS A 104 18.46 -9.02 19.56
N ALA A 105 18.65 -9.80 18.49
CA ALA A 105 17.98 -9.55 17.21
C ALA A 105 16.44 -9.64 17.33
N LEU A 106 15.92 -10.62 18.07
CA LEU A 106 14.48 -10.74 18.35
C LEU A 106 13.96 -9.56 19.19
N LEU A 107 14.71 -9.11 20.20
CA LEU A 107 14.35 -7.94 21.00
C LEU A 107 14.40 -6.64 20.19
N SER A 108 15.35 -6.49 19.25
CA SER A 108 15.37 -5.37 18.30
C SER A 108 14.12 -5.34 17.41
N ILE A 109 13.69 -6.49 16.88
CA ILE A 109 12.42 -6.60 16.13
C ILE A 109 11.24 -6.13 16.99
N VAL A 110 11.11 -6.63 18.22
CA VAL A 110 10.05 -6.21 19.15
C VAL A 110 10.10 -4.72 19.45
N SER A 111 11.30 -4.15 19.58
CA SER A 111 11.50 -2.74 19.92
C SER A 111 11.11 -1.82 18.77
N VAL A 112 11.55 -2.12 17.55
CA VAL A 112 11.14 -1.43 16.32
C VAL A 112 9.60 -1.46 16.18
N LEU A 113 8.99 -2.64 16.34
CA LEU A 113 7.53 -2.78 16.28
C LEU A 113 6.78 -2.00 17.38
N ARG A 114 7.37 -1.84 18.57
CA ARG A 114 6.77 -1.02 19.64
C ARG A 114 6.89 0.48 19.39
N VAL A 115 7.98 0.93 18.77
CA VAL A 115 8.21 2.36 18.46
C VAL A 115 7.32 2.83 17.29
N TYR A 116 7.09 1.97 16.30
CA TYR A 116 6.33 2.33 15.10
C TYR A 116 4.84 1.95 15.11
N GLN A 117 4.35 1.23 16.13
CA GLN A 117 2.92 0.91 16.28
C GLN A 117 2.06 2.19 16.32
N GLY A 118 1.18 2.36 15.34
CA GLY A 118 0.24 3.48 15.26
C GLY A 118 0.80 4.79 14.70
N LYS A 119 2.09 4.86 14.32
CA LYS A 119 2.64 6.02 13.61
C LYS A 119 2.10 6.09 12.17
N PRO A 120 1.78 7.29 11.63
CA PRO A 120 1.47 7.44 10.21
C PRO A 120 2.73 7.20 9.35
N ILE A 121 2.54 6.75 8.11
CA ILE A 121 3.63 6.25 7.26
C ILE A 121 4.68 7.32 6.93
N ASP A 122 4.27 8.59 6.91
CA ASP A 122 5.14 9.72 6.54
C ASP A 122 5.97 10.26 7.72
N ASP A 123 5.64 9.86 8.96
CA ASP A 123 6.28 10.28 10.23
C ASP A 123 7.26 9.21 10.79
N LEU A 124 7.90 8.44 9.91
CA LEU A 124 8.79 7.35 10.35
C LEU A 124 10.24 7.77 10.66
N ASP A 125 10.67 8.98 10.27
CA ASP A 125 12.05 9.48 10.40
C ASP A 125 13.16 8.51 9.92
N LEU A 126 12.81 7.61 9.00
CA LEU A 126 13.75 6.63 8.45
C LEU A 126 14.61 7.27 7.34
N PRO A 127 15.89 6.87 7.21
CA PRO A 127 16.70 7.25 6.05
C PRO A 127 16.01 6.83 4.76
N SER A 128 16.00 7.68 3.74
CA SER A 128 15.20 7.51 2.50
C SER A 128 15.49 6.23 1.70
N ALA A 129 16.59 5.53 1.99
CA ALA A 129 16.93 4.22 1.40
C ALA A 129 16.38 3.00 2.17
N LEU A 130 15.76 3.19 3.35
CA LEU A 130 15.38 2.10 4.26
C LEU A 130 13.91 2.16 4.66
N THR A 131 13.10 1.24 4.13
CA THR A 131 11.70 1.07 4.58
C THR A 131 11.63 0.25 5.88
N LEU A 132 10.54 0.40 6.65
CA LEU A 132 10.29 -0.40 7.86
C LEU A 132 10.33 -1.92 7.57
N ASN A 133 9.78 -2.34 6.42
CA ASN A 133 9.83 -3.74 5.97
C ASN A 133 11.26 -4.18 5.62
N GLY A 134 12.09 -3.29 5.05
CA GLY A 134 13.51 -3.56 4.80
C GLY A 134 14.30 -3.75 6.10
N LEU A 135 14.05 -2.92 7.11
CA LEU A 135 14.65 -3.07 8.45
C LEU A 135 14.25 -4.41 9.12
N LEU A 136 12.98 -4.80 9.03
CA LEU A 136 12.49 -6.06 9.59
C LEU A 136 13.00 -7.30 8.82
N ALA A 137 13.18 -7.20 7.50
CA ALA A 137 13.81 -8.25 6.70
C ALA A 137 15.30 -8.42 7.05
N LEU A 138 16.03 -7.32 7.24
CA LEU A 138 17.44 -7.35 7.67
C LEU A 138 17.59 -7.98 9.07
N LEU A 139 16.77 -7.58 10.03
CA LEU A 139 16.79 -8.16 11.38
C LEU A 139 16.37 -9.64 11.39
N GLY A 140 15.40 -10.04 10.56
CA GLY A 140 15.03 -11.45 10.36
C GLY A 140 16.17 -12.29 9.78
N THR A 141 16.84 -11.76 8.75
CA THR A 141 18.02 -12.41 8.13
C THR A 141 19.15 -12.61 9.14
N ILE A 142 19.44 -11.59 9.96
CA ILE A 142 20.43 -11.67 11.05
C ILE A 142 20.02 -12.73 12.09
N LEU A 143 18.76 -12.71 12.54
CA LEU A 143 18.22 -13.69 13.49
C LEU A 143 18.38 -15.13 12.97
N ARG A 144 18.01 -15.38 11.71
CA ARG A 144 18.14 -16.68 11.04
C ARG A 144 19.62 -17.12 10.95
N ALA A 145 20.50 -16.27 10.44
CA ALA A 145 21.92 -16.57 10.27
C ALA A 145 22.62 -16.88 11.61
N VAL A 146 22.27 -16.14 12.66
CA VAL A 146 22.82 -16.34 14.01
C VAL A 146 22.27 -17.61 14.66
N LEU A 147 21.01 -17.99 14.44
CA LEU A 147 20.43 -19.25 14.93
C LEU A 147 20.99 -20.51 14.26
N ALA A 148 21.47 -20.41 13.02
CA ALA A 148 22.10 -21.53 12.32
C ALA A 148 23.33 -22.11 13.06
N VAL A 149 24.12 -21.25 13.72
CA VAL A 149 25.35 -21.63 14.44
C VAL A 149 25.08 -22.61 15.61
N PRO A 150 24.23 -22.29 16.62
CA PRO A 150 23.89 -23.23 17.68
C PRO A 150 23.17 -24.47 17.14
N LEU A 151 22.27 -24.35 16.16
CA LEU A 151 21.51 -25.49 15.61
C LEU A 151 22.42 -26.49 14.89
N GLY A 152 23.37 -26.04 14.07
CA GLY A 152 24.37 -26.89 13.44
C GLY A 152 25.21 -27.65 14.47
N SER A 153 25.70 -26.94 15.51
CA SER A 153 26.49 -27.56 16.59
C SER A 153 25.70 -28.61 17.40
N VAL A 154 24.40 -28.38 17.59
CA VAL A 154 23.44 -29.29 18.24
C VAL A 154 23.29 -30.57 17.43
N LEU A 155 23.09 -30.46 16.11
CA LEU A 155 22.94 -31.59 15.19
C LEU A 155 24.23 -32.43 15.11
N ALA A 156 25.38 -31.78 14.98
CA ALA A 156 26.67 -32.46 14.92
C ALA A 156 26.99 -33.21 16.23
N GLN A 157 26.73 -32.61 17.40
CA GLN A 157 26.93 -33.28 18.69
C GLN A 157 25.90 -34.39 18.94
N GLU A 158 24.65 -34.26 18.47
CA GLU A 158 23.64 -35.33 18.59
C GLU A 158 24.07 -36.61 17.85
N ALA A 159 24.75 -36.47 16.71
CA ALA A 159 25.31 -37.60 15.96
C ALA A 159 26.26 -38.45 16.82
N TRP A 160 27.26 -37.82 17.46
CA TRP A 160 28.20 -38.51 18.35
C TRP A 160 27.49 -39.17 19.54
N LEU A 161 26.52 -38.47 20.14
CA LEU A 161 25.70 -39.00 21.23
C LEU A 161 24.85 -40.22 20.81
N TRP A 162 24.33 -40.22 19.58
CA TRP A 162 23.60 -41.37 19.00
C TRP A 162 24.51 -42.59 18.83
N LEU A 163 25.71 -42.41 18.26
CA LEU A 163 26.68 -43.48 18.02
C LEU A 163 27.20 -44.12 19.33
N ALA A 164 27.46 -43.33 20.38
CA ALA A 164 27.91 -43.87 21.67
C ALA A 164 26.77 -44.47 22.50
N SER A 165 25.54 -43.93 22.41
CA SER A 165 24.37 -44.47 23.11
C SER A 165 24.09 -45.92 22.70
N ASN A 166 24.33 -46.26 21.43
CA ASN A 166 24.16 -47.62 20.91
C ASN A 166 25.23 -48.63 21.36
N ASN A 167 26.36 -48.20 21.93
CA ASN A 167 27.37 -49.10 22.52
C ASN A 167 26.79 -49.92 23.71
N LYS A 168 25.75 -49.40 24.39
CA LYS A 168 25.07 -50.08 25.51
C LYS A 168 24.03 -51.13 25.06
N ARG A 169 24.05 -51.57 23.80
CA ARG A 169 23.10 -52.53 23.22
C ARG A 169 23.86 -53.67 22.55
N GLN A 170 23.36 -54.90 22.67
CA GLN A 170 23.93 -56.09 22.01
C GLN A 170 23.93 -56.01 20.47
N ILE A 171 23.13 -55.13 19.87
CA ILE A 171 23.09 -54.89 18.43
C ILE A 171 23.05 -53.36 18.19
N PRO A 172 23.97 -52.79 17.40
CA PRO A 172 23.98 -51.36 17.10
C PRO A 172 22.82 -51.03 16.16
N ARG A 173 22.16 -49.90 16.43
CA ARG A 173 21.07 -49.36 15.59
C ARG A 173 21.53 -48.21 14.69
N SER A 174 22.66 -47.58 15.01
CA SER A 174 23.34 -46.57 14.19
C SER A 174 24.02 -47.22 12.99
N ARG A 175 23.82 -46.64 11.81
CA ARG A 175 24.57 -46.93 10.58
C ARG A 175 25.58 -45.82 10.28
N LEU A 176 26.60 -46.08 9.46
CA LEU A 176 27.54 -45.02 9.03
C LEU A 176 26.81 -43.90 8.27
N ARG A 177 25.79 -44.25 7.46
CA ARG A 177 24.90 -43.28 6.79
C ARG A 177 24.17 -42.33 7.75
N ASP A 178 24.00 -42.70 9.03
CA ASP A 178 23.35 -41.84 10.04
C ASP A 178 24.28 -40.75 10.57
N LEU A 179 25.60 -40.96 10.48
CA LEU A 179 26.62 -39.96 10.77
C LEU A 179 26.70 -38.97 9.60
N VAL A 180 26.84 -39.46 8.37
CA VAL A 180 26.92 -38.63 7.15
C VAL A 180 25.75 -37.65 7.07
N ALA A 181 24.50 -38.12 7.16
CA ALA A 181 23.36 -37.20 7.06
C ALA A 181 23.16 -36.28 8.27
N SER A 182 23.72 -36.59 9.44
CA SER A 182 23.74 -35.63 10.56
C SER A 182 24.84 -34.58 10.40
N ASP A 183 25.98 -34.94 9.80
CA ASP A 183 26.99 -33.97 9.37
C ASP A 183 26.43 -33.05 8.26
N SER A 184 25.82 -33.61 7.20
CA SER A 184 25.16 -32.81 6.16
C SER A 184 24.08 -31.88 6.72
N ALA A 185 23.28 -32.34 7.69
CA ALA A 185 22.28 -31.51 8.36
C ALA A 185 22.89 -30.41 9.23
N SER A 186 24.03 -30.65 9.87
CA SER A 186 24.73 -29.63 10.66
C SER A 186 25.30 -28.47 9.84
N ARG A 187 25.44 -28.66 8.51
CA ARG A 187 25.98 -27.67 7.57
C ARG A 187 24.91 -26.82 6.86
N GLY A 188 23.62 -27.11 6.99
CA GLY A 188 22.57 -26.32 6.35
C GLY A 188 21.17 -26.93 6.34
N GLU A 189 20.20 -26.11 5.91
CA GLU A 189 18.77 -26.41 5.94
C GLU A 189 18.40 -27.59 5.03
N TRP A 190 19.05 -27.73 3.86
CA TRP A 190 18.81 -28.85 2.92
C TRP A 190 19.16 -30.22 3.52
N GLY A 191 20.33 -30.32 4.16
CA GLY A 191 20.72 -31.55 4.86
C GLY A 191 19.77 -31.86 6.02
N SER A 192 19.28 -30.83 6.71
CA SER A 192 18.28 -30.96 7.78
C SER A 192 16.93 -31.47 7.24
N PHE A 193 16.46 -30.94 6.10
CA PHE A 193 15.26 -31.42 5.42
C PHE A 193 15.35 -32.91 5.07
N LEU A 194 16.47 -33.36 4.49
CA LEU A 194 16.71 -34.77 4.19
C LEU A 194 16.82 -35.64 5.46
N LEU A 195 17.31 -35.08 6.57
CA LEU A 195 17.40 -35.77 7.86
C LEU A 195 16.03 -36.00 8.50
N LEU A 196 15.02 -35.15 8.30
CA LEU A 196 13.67 -35.32 8.86
C LEU A 196 13.06 -36.68 8.52
N PHE A 197 13.07 -37.05 7.23
CA PHE A 197 12.51 -38.31 6.73
C PHE A 197 13.18 -39.57 7.28
N ARG A 198 14.42 -39.47 7.80
CA ARG A 198 15.18 -40.59 8.37
C ARG A 198 15.30 -40.55 9.91
N SER A 199 15.11 -39.39 10.54
CA SER A 199 15.40 -39.18 11.97
C SER A 199 14.22 -39.37 12.92
N TRP A 200 13.05 -39.83 12.46
CA TRP A 200 11.85 -40.08 13.31
C TRP A 200 12.12 -40.82 14.63
N ARG A 201 13.11 -41.74 14.67
CA ARG A 201 13.50 -42.50 15.88
C ARG A 201 14.59 -41.84 16.75
N ARG A 202 15.09 -40.66 16.34
CA ARG A 202 16.09 -39.80 17.01
C ARG A 202 15.43 -38.45 17.33
N ALA A 203 14.56 -38.40 18.34
CA ALA A 203 13.70 -37.23 18.61
C ALA A 203 14.44 -35.87 18.72
N VAL A 204 15.71 -35.85 19.15
CA VAL A 204 16.50 -34.60 19.22
C VAL A 204 17.13 -34.22 17.88
N ALA A 205 17.58 -35.20 17.07
CA ALA A 205 17.95 -34.93 15.68
C ALA A 205 16.76 -34.41 14.86
N PHE A 206 15.59 -35.05 15.02
CA PHE A 206 14.36 -34.65 14.34
C PHE A 206 13.93 -33.23 14.73
N LEU A 207 13.89 -32.91 16.04
CA LEU A 207 13.53 -31.57 16.50
C LEU A 207 14.57 -30.52 16.07
N GLY A 208 15.87 -30.83 16.14
CA GLY A 208 16.92 -29.92 15.67
C GLY A 208 16.84 -29.64 14.16
N ALA A 209 16.61 -30.68 13.36
CA ALA A 209 16.43 -30.55 11.91
C ALA A 209 15.15 -29.80 11.56
N LEU A 210 14.06 -30.01 12.32
CA LEU A 210 12.79 -29.31 12.13
C LEU A 210 12.94 -27.81 12.42
N VAL A 211 13.58 -27.45 13.53
CA VAL A 211 13.86 -26.04 13.87
C VAL A 211 14.77 -25.40 12.83
N MET A 212 15.83 -26.09 12.38
CA MET A 212 16.73 -25.60 11.32
C MET A 212 16.02 -25.36 9.98
N VAL A 213 15.07 -26.22 9.58
CA VAL A 213 14.24 -26.00 8.38
C VAL A 213 13.21 -24.89 8.60
N LEU A 214 12.58 -24.80 9.77
CA LEU A 214 11.62 -23.73 10.08
C LEU A 214 12.27 -22.35 10.20
N CYS A 215 13.58 -22.25 10.45
CA CYS A 215 14.32 -21.01 10.36
C CYS A 215 14.25 -20.35 8.97
N LEU A 216 13.99 -21.10 7.88
CA LEU A 216 13.71 -20.55 6.55
C LEU A 216 12.47 -19.65 6.53
N ALA A 217 11.50 -19.86 7.43
CA ALA A 217 10.26 -19.08 7.49
C ALA A 217 10.40 -17.81 8.34
N ILE A 218 11.55 -17.55 8.97
CA ILE A 218 11.75 -16.31 9.76
C ILE A 218 11.56 -15.09 8.87
N ASP A 219 12.15 -15.09 7.68
CA ASP A 219 12.18 -13.94 6.78
C ASP A 219 10.77 -13.60 6.21
N THR A 220 9.92 -14.60 5.99
CA THR A 220 8.53 -14.39 5.54
C THR A 220 7.60 -13.98 6.69
N PHE A 221 7.83 -14.51 7.90
CA PHE A 221 7.07 -14.13 9.09
C PHE A 221 7.44 -12.72 9.56
N THR A 222 8.69 -12.26 9.44
CA THR A 222 9.05 -10.87 9.79
C THR A 222 8.47 -9.84 8.83
N GLN A 223 8.34 -10.16 7.54
CA GLN A 223 7.65 -9.30 6.56
C GLN A 223 6.14 -9.17 6.86
N GLN A 224 5.49 -10.20 7.42
CA GLN A 224 4.07 -10.16 7.78
C GLN A 224 3.78 -9.48 9.14
N LEU A 225 4.79 -9.02 9.87
CA LEU A 225 4.61 -8.31 11.15
C LEU A 225 3.98 -6.92 10.97
N VAL A 226 4.09 -6.31 9.80
CA VAL A 226 3.59 -4.95 9.51
C VAL A 226 2.50 -4.98 8.44
N ALA A 227 1.43 -4.24 8.67
CA ALA A 227 0.45 -3.86 7.66
C ALA A 227 0.16 -2.36 7.76
N SER A 228 -0.29 -1.76 6.66
CA SER A 228 -0.92 -0.44 6.68
C SER A 228 -2.42 -0.57 6.95
N ALA A 229 -3.00 0.43 7.62
CA ALA A 229 -4.44 0.61 7.73
C ALA A 229 -4.79 2.10 7.68
N SER A 230 -5.99 2.44 7.24
CA SER A 230 -6.55 3.78 7.41
C SER A 230 -6.94 3.98 8.88
N THR A 231 -6.44 5.06 9.47
CA THR A 231 -6.76 5.47 10.84
C THR A 231 -7.14 6.94 10.87
N LEU A 232 -8.14 7.27 11.69
CA LEU A 232 -8.58 8.64 11.96
C LEU A 232 -7.41 9.49 12.48
N VAL A 233 -7.28 10.72 12.00
CA VAL A 233 -6.38 11.73 12.56
C VAL A 233 -6.97 12.21 13.89
N THR A 234 -6.39 11.79 15.02
CA THR A 234 -6.90 12.13 16.37
C THR A 234 -6.37 13.46 16.92
N ASN A 235 -5.48 14.13 16.20
CA ASN A 235 -4.79 15.33 16.68
C ASN A 235 -5.51 16.59 16.18
N SER A 236 -6.47 17.10 16.95
CA SER A 236 -7.27 18.30 16.66
C SER A 236 -6.49 19.62 16.57
N ALA A 237 -5.15 19.56 16.63
CA ALA A 237 -4.24 20.71 16.63
C ALA A 237 -3.14 20.57 15.56
N SER A 238 -3.37 19.79 14.49
CA SER A 238 -2.47 19.70 13.34
C SER A 238 -3.21 20.03 12.04
N ASP A 239 -2.52 20.70 11.11
CA ASP A 239 -3.05 21.20 9.82
C ASP A 239 -3.63 20.10 8.90
N TRP A 240 -3.41 18.83 9.26
CA TRP A 240 -3.95 17.64 8.62
C TRP A 240 -5.43 17.38 8.91
N ASN A 241 -6.00 17.95 9.99
CA ASN A 241 -7.40 17.77 10.29
C ASN A 241 -8.23 18.82 9.53
N PRO A 242 -9.18 18.42 8.67
CA PRO A 242 -10.00 19.36 7.92
C PRO A 242 -10.88 20.16 8.87
N GLY A 243 -11.14 21.42 8.50
CA GLY A 243 -12.05 22.29 9.23
C GLY A 243 -13.52 22.00 8.94
N ASN A 244 -14.35 23.00 9.21
CA ASN A 244 -15.78 23.00 8.91
C ASN A 244 -16.02 23.15 7.39
N VAL A 245 -17.13 22.60 6.88
CA VAL A 245 -17.61 22.88 5.52
C VAL A 245 -18.47 24.15 5.54
N PRO A 246 -18.29 25.11 4.61
CA PRO A 246 -19.19 26.25 4.51
C PRO A 246 -20.67 25.83 4.37
N TRP A 247 -21.47 26.39 5.26
CA TRP A 247 -22.89 26.12 5.49
C TRP A 247 -23.50 27.41 6.04
N ASN A 248 -24.79 27.65 5.82
CA ASN A 248 -25.47 28.84 6.31
C ASN A 248 -26.82 28.50 6.94
N GLN A 249 -27.01 28.92 8.19
CA GLN A 249 -28.30 28.87 8.88
C GLN A 249 -29.21 30.03 8.47
N HIS A 250 -28.66 31.24 8.40
CA HIS A 250 -29.40 32.49 8.28
C HIS A 250 -28.90 33.34 7.11
N TYR A 251 -29.57 33.23 5.96
CA TYR A 251 -29.33 34.16 4.87
C TYR A 251 -30.03 35.50 5.14
N ALA A 252 -29.24 36.51 5.46
CA ALA A 252 -29.69 37.86 5.80
C ALA A 252 -29.12 38.97 4.89
N SER A 253 -28.26 38.61 3.93
CA SER A 253 -27.35 39.57 3.30
C SER A 253 -27.99 40.43 2.21
N PHE A 254 -27.90 41.74 2.42
CA PHE A 254 -28.17 42.80 1.46
C PHE A 254 -27.21 43.97 1.70
N GLN A 255 -27.18 44.92 0.77
CA GLN A 255 -26.43 46.17 0.83
C GLN A 255 -27.33 47.34 0.43
N GLY A 256 -27.04 48.54 0.94
CA GLY A 256 -27.84 49.76 0.71
C GLY A 256 -28.81 50.09 1.85
N ASN A 257 -29.71 51.05 1.63
CA ASN A 257 -30.67 51.51 2.64
C ASN A 257 -32.10 51.05 2.30
N PRO A 258 -32.68 50.07 3.03
CA PRO A 258 -34.05 49.60 2.79
C PRO A 258 -35.11 50.66 3.13
N ALA A 259 -34.82 51.64 4.00
CA ALA A 259 -35.74 52.73 4.32
C ALA A 259 -35.89 53.76 3.18
N GLU A 260 -34.95 53.78 2.24
CA GLU A 260 -35.00 54.59 1.01
C GLU A 260 -35.46 53.78 -0.21
N ALA A 261 -35.82 52.50 -0.02
CA ALA A 261 -35.98 51.50 -1.09
C ALA A 261 -34.75 51.38 -2.01
N ALA A 262 -33.56 51.75 -1.52
CA ALA A 262 -32.31 51.78 -2.26
C ALA A 262 -31.37 50.66 -1.77
N PHE A 263 -31.77 49.41 -1.99
CA PHE A 263 -31.06 48.21 -1.51
C PHE A 263 -30.92 47.15 -2.60
N GLY A 264 -30.09 46.13 -2.36
CA GLY A 264 -29.85 45.03 -3.30
C GLY A 264 -28.91 43.96 -2.73
N PRO A 265 -28.65 42.85 -3.43
CA PRO A 265 -27.84 41.76 -2.90
C PRO A 265 -26.35 42.14 -2.91
N THR A 266 -25.58 41.48 -2.05
CA THR A 266 -24.15 41.75 -1.89
C THR A 266 -23.37 41.42 -3.18
N LEU A 267 -22.20 42.06 -3.36
CA LEU A 267 -21.37 41.85 -4.55
C LEU A 267 -21.02 40.37 -4.79
N ASN A 268 -20.81 39.58 -3.73
CA ASN A 268 -20.54 38.15 -3.81
C ASN A 268 -21.71 37.38 -4.44
N ILE A 269 -22.94 37.65 -3.99
CA ILE A 269 -24.16 37.02 -4.52
C ILE A 269 -24.43 37.48 -5.97
N LYS A 270 -24.15 38.76 -6.31
CA LYS A 270 -24.22 39.23 -7.70
C LYS A 270 -23.20 38.52 -8.61
N ALA A 271 -21.96 38.40 -8.17
CA ALA A 271 -20.91 37.70 -8.91
C ALA A 271 -21.25 36.22 -9.11
N ALA A 272 -21.81 35.56 -8.09
CA ALA A 272 -22.27 34.19 -8.16
C ALA A 272 -23.43 34.00 -9.15
N ALA A 273 -24.39 34.92 -9.23
CA ALA A 273 -25.43 34.91 -10.26
C ALA A 273 -24.81 34.93 -11.68
N TYR A 274 -23.96 35.92 -11.96
CA TYR A 274 -23.28 36.03 -13.26
C TYR A 274 -22.40 34.81 -13.58
N ALA A 275 -21.66 34.27 -12.63
CA ALA A 275 -20.87 33.04 -12.81
C ALA A 275 -21.77 31.83 -13.13
N GLY A 276 -22.93 31.72 -12.46
CA GLY A 276 -23.90 30.65 -12.69
C GLY A 276 -24.56 30.70 -14.07
N PHE A 277 -24.79 31.91 -14.60
CA PHE A 277 -25.30 32.12 -15.95
C PHE A 277 -24.25 31.86 -17.03
N LEU A 278 -23.05 32.43 -16.87
CA LEU A 278 -22.07 32.57 -17.96
C LEU A 278 -21.03 31.45 -18.04
N ALA A 279 -20.82 30.66 -16.98
CA ALA A 279 -19.82 29.59 -16.98
C ALA A 279 -20.31 28.34 -17.70
N ASP A 280 -19.42 27.66 -18.45
CA ASP A 280 -19.70 26.36 -19.08
C ASP A 280 -20.11 25.30 -18.04
N SER A 281 -19.38 25.24 -16.93
CA SER A 281 -19.65 24.40 -15.76
C SER A 281 -19.48 25.18 -14.46
N VAL A 282 -20.14 24.71 -13.39
CA VAL A 282 -19.96 25.21 -12.02
C VAL A 282 -19.68 23.99 -11.13
N GLU A 283 -18.52 23.98 -10.50
CA GLU A 283 -18.09 22.94 -9.55
C GLU A 283 -18.70 23.19 -8.16
N ASP A 284 -18.78 22.13 -7.35
CA ASP A 284 -19.18 22.24 -5.94
C ASP A 284 -18.04 22.88 -5.11
N TYR A 285 -18.38 23.51 -3.97
CA TYR A 285 -17.37 24.15 -3.12
C TYR A 285 -16.28 23.17 -2.68
N GLN A 286 -15.01 23.50 -2.97
CA GLN A 286 -13.85 22.65 -2.69
C GLN A 286 -13.39 22.79 -1.22
N VAL A 287 -13.39 21.68 -0.49
CA VAL A 287 -13.04 21.62 0.94
C VAL A 287 -11.54 21.38 1.15
N ALA A 288 -10.98 21.94 2.22
CA ALA A 288 -9.57 21.75 2.56
C ALA A 288 -9.33 20.35 3.17
N CYS A 289 -8.75 19.43 2.40
CA CYS A 289 -8.38 18.08 2.83
C CYS A 289 -6.92 17.75 2.51
N GLN A 290 -6.00 17.94 3.46
CA GLN A 290 -4.56 17.73 3.24
C GLN A 290 -4.14 16.25 3.12
N THR A 291 -4.87 15.32 3.75
CA THR A 291 -4.56 13.88 3.68
C THR A 291 -5.02 13.19 2.39
N GLY A 292 -5.80 13.89 1.55
CA GLY A 292 -6.48 13.32 0.38
C GLY A 292 -7.57 12.28 0.70
N ASN A 293 -7.83 11.98 1.97
CA ASN A 293 -8.92 11.10 2.40
C ASN A 293 -9.62 11.73 3.61
N CYS A 294 -10.75 12.38 3.37
CA CYS A 294 -11.56 13.06 4.39
C CYS A 294 -13.04 12.79 4.18
N THR A 295 -13.77 12.49 5.25
CA THR A 295 -15.24 12.46 5.24
C THR A 295 -15.76 13.63 6.07
N PHE A 296 -16.82 14.29 5.59
CA PHE A 296 -17.50 15.34 6.32
C PHE A 296 -18.91 14.86 6.69
N PRO A 297 -19.41 15.21 7.89
CA PRO A 297 -20.80 14.95 8.23
C PRO A 297 -21.74 15.67 7.24
N ALA A 298 -22.96 15.14 7.10
CA ALA A 298 -23.96 15.74 6.22
C ALA A 298 -24.38 17.13 6.73
N THR A 299 -24.15 18.17 5.92
CA THR A 299 -24.30 19.58 6.28
C THR A 299 -25.60 20.17 5.70
N PRO A 300 -26.67 20.35 6.49
CA PRO A 300 -27.79 21.21 6.12
C PRO A 300 -27.35 22.68 5.95
N SER A 301 -27.75 23.32 4.85
CA SER A 301 -27.52 24.74 4.60
C SER A 301 -28.66 25.36 3.81
N VAL A 302 -29.00 26.62 4.13
CA VAL A 302 -29.77 27.48 3.22
C VAL A 302 -29.05 27.52 1.87
N ALA A 303 -29.84 27.38 0.80
CA ALA A 303 -29.40 27.18 -0.56
C ALA A 303 -30.45 27.76 -1.54
N VAL A 304 -30.11 27.75 -2.83
CA VAL A 304 -31.01 28.10 -3.92
C VAL A 304 -31.36 26.82 -4.68
N CYS A 305 -32.65 26.60 -4.90
CA CYS A 305 -33.17 25.51 -5.71
C CYS A 305 -33.86 26.09 -6.95
N GLY A 306 -33.99 25.29 -8.00
CA GLY A 306 -34.66 25.71 -9.22
C GLY A 306 -35.09 24.53 -10.07
N SER A 307 -36.09 24.77 -10.93
CA SER A 307 -36.59 23.76 -11.86
C SER A 307 -37.26 24.41 -13.07
N CYS A 308 -36.99 23.87 -14.25
CA CYS A 308 -37.61 24.22 -15.52
C CYS A 308 -38.53 23.09 -16.00
N VAL A 309 -39.75 23.46 -16.41
CA VAL A 309 -40.76 22.54 -16.94
C VAL A 309 -41.28 23.02 -18.30
N PRO A 310 -41.52 22.12 -19.27
CA PRO A 310 -42.06 22.51 -20.57
C PRO A 310 -43.51 22.99 -20.43
N THR A 311 -43.84 24.09 -21.11
CA THR A 311 -45.19 24.67 -21.16
C THR A 311 -45.74 24.66 -22.57
N THR A 312 -47.06 24.53 -22.71
CA THR A 312 -47.70 24.58 -24.03
C THR A 312 -47.96 26.04 -24.43
N ASN A 313 -47.66 26.38 -25.67
CA ASN A 313 -47.98 27.67 -26.25
C ASN A 313 -49.17 27.57 -27.23
N SER A 314 -49.81 28.71 -27.47
CA SER A 314 -50.92 28.88 -28.38
C SER A 314 -50.76 30.21 -29.12
N MET A 315 -50.95 30.22 -30.43
CA MET A 315 -50.91 31.46 -31.22
C MET A 315 -52.20 32.24 -31.01
N GLY A 316 -52.07 33.52 -30.65
CA GLY A 316 -53.16 34.46 -30.42
C GLY A 316 -53.52 35.23 -31.69
N ALA A 317 -53.77 36.53 -31.54
CA ALA A 317 -53.92 37.44 -32.66
C ALA A 317 -52.56 37.71 -33.34
N CYS A 318 -52.58 37.81 -34.67
CA CYS A 318 -51.46 38.33 -35.47
C CYS A 318 -51.91 39.59 -36.21
N ASN A 319 -50.99 40.56 -36.27
CA ASN A 319 -51.04 41.73 -37.13
C ASN A 319 -50.06 41.52 -38.31
N GLU A 320 -49.95 42.49 -39.22
CA GLU A 320 -49.02 42.43 -40.35
C GLU A 320 -47.55 42.27 -39.94
N THR A 321 -47.16 42.76 -38.75
CA THR A 321 -45.76 42.81 -38.29
C THR A 321 -45.44 42.02 -37.01
N SER A 322 -46.44 41.65 -36.20
CA SER A 322 -46.24 40.81 -35.00
C SER A 322 -47.35 39.78 -34.82
N CYS A 323 -47.02 38.71 -34.10
CA CYS A 323 -47.93 37.70 -33.59
C CYS A 323 -47.81 37.61 -32.06
N SER A 324 -48.95 37.66 -31.39
CA SER A 324 -49.07 37.33 -29.97
C SER A 324 -49.04 35.81 -29.78
N TYR A 325 -48.29 35.33 -28.79
CA TYR A 325 -48.25 33.93 -28.37
C TYR A 325 -48.55 33.84 -26.89
N LYS A 326 -49.57 33.05 -26.54
CA LYS A 326 -50.03 32.87 -25.17
C LYS A 326 -49.71 31.47 -24.66
N THR A 327 -49.05 31.38 -23.51
CA THR A 327 -48.71 30.08 -22.90
C THR A 327 -49.83 29.55 -21.99
N SER A 328 -49.69 28.31 -21.54
CA SER A 328 -50.55 27.69 -20.53
C SER A 328 -50.57 28.42 -19.18
N THR A 329 -49.56 29.26 -18.87
CA THR A 329 -49.56 30.08 -17.64
C THR A 329 -50.42 31.34 -17.78
N GLY A 330 -50.74 31.74 -19.02
CA GLY A 330 -51.48 32.93 -19.36
C GLY A 330 -50.63 34.13 -19.79
N THR A 331 -49.29 34.01 -19.78
CA THR A 331 -48.34 35.03 -20.25
C THR A 331 -48.45 35.23 -21.76
N VAL A 332 -48.08 36.41 -22.25
CA VAL A 332 -48.26 36.80 -23.67
C VAL A 332 -46.98 37.42 -24.20
N PHE A 333 -46.39 36.77 -25.21
CA PHE A 333 -45.19 37.21 -25.90
C PHE A 333 -45.52 37.74 -27.29
N GLU A 334 -45.03 38.93 -27.64
CA GLU A 334 -45.06 39.44 -29.02
C GLU A 334 -43.80 38.99 -29.76
N MET A 335 -43.96 38.41 -30.94
CA MET A 335 -42.86 37.98 -31.82
C MET A 335 -43.11 38.41 -33.27
N GLY A 336 -42.05 38.58 -34.08
CA GLY A 336 -42.17 39.08 -35.46
C GLY A 336 -43.02 38.20 -36.38
N HIS A 337 -43.79 38.82 -37.28
CA HIS A 337 -44.67 38.10 -38.21
C HIS A 337 -43.93 37.58 -39.45
N PHE A 338 -44.12 36.30 -39.77
CA PHE A 338 -43.38 35.57 -40.82
C PHE A 338 -43.52 36.11 -42.25
N ASN A 339 -44.62 36.78 -42.57
CA ASN A 339 -44.88 37.27 -43.93
C ASN A 339 -44.39 38.72 -44.17
N SER A 340 -43.94 39.42 -43.12
CA SER A 340 -43.39 40.78 -43.23
C SER A 340 -41.87 40.79 -43.23
N SER A 341 -41.26 41.69 -43.99
CA SER A 341 -39.81 41.87 -44.06
C SER A 341 -39.24 42.57 -42.80
N GLY A 342 -39.20 41.83 -41.68
CA GLY A 342 -38.67 42.24 -40.39
C GLY A 342 -39.75 42.61 -39.34
N PRO A 343 -39.45 42.54 -38.03
CA PRO A 343 -38.15 42.19 -37.42
C PRO A 343 -37.96 40.68 -37.23
N GLY A 344 -36.76 40.28 -36.77
CA GLY A 344 -36.35 38.89 -36.59
C GLY A 344 -37.25 38.07 -35.66
N ILE A 345 -37.62 36.87 -36.10
CA ILE A 345 -38.19 35.82 -35.24
C ILE A 345 -37.12 35.40 -34.24
N GLY A 346 -37.46 35.26 -32.96
CA GLY A 346 -36.45 35.27 -31.91
C GLY A 346 -36.72 34.36 -30.73
N PHE A 347 -35.98 34.65 -29.67
CA PHE A 347 -36.17 34.16 -28.32
C PHE A 347 -36.67 35.32 -27.45
N SER A 348 -37.60 35.03 -26.55
CA SER A 348 -38.07 35.95 -25.53
C SER A 348 -38.10 35.25 -24.18
N SER A 349 -37.58 35.91 -23.15
CA SER A 349 -37.68 35.51 -21.75
C SER A 349 -38.36 36.64 -21.00
N GLN A 350 -39.36 36.31 -20.19
CA GLN A 350 -40.10 37.28 -19.40
C GLN A 350 -40.19 36.80 -17.96
N SER A 351 -39.79 37.66 -17.01
CA SER A 351 -40.13 37.43 -15.61
C SER A 351 -41.63 37.61 -15.39
N ILE A 352 -42.22 36.61 -14.74
CA ILE A 352 -43.66 36.51 -14.44
C ILE A 352 -43.89 36.54 -12.93
N PHE A 353 -42.82 36.66 -12.16
CA PHE A 353 -42.84 36.84 -10.72
C PHE A 353 -43.20 38.28 -10.34
N ASN A 354 -44.27 38.44 -9.56
CA ASN A 354 -44.61 39.72 -8.94
C ASN A 354 -44.01 39.76 -7.52
N SER A 355 -42.91 40.49 -7.36
CA SER A 355 -42.04 40.57 -6.16
C SER A 355 -42.68 41.19 -4.91
N SER A 356 -44.01 41.26 -4.85
CA SER A 356 -44.73 41.57 -3.62
C SER A 356 -44.32 40.63 -2.49
N LEU A 357 -44.02 41.20 -1.31
CA LEU A 357 -43.91 40.46 -0.03
C LEU A 357 -45.27 39.85 0.42
N GLY A 358 -46.25 39.75 -0.49
CA GLY A 358 -47.63 39.33 -0.28
C GLY A 358 -47.81 37.82 -0.27
N SER A 359 -47.25 37.12 -1.26
CA SER A 359 -47.83 35.85 -1.76
C SER A 359 -46.82 34.75 -2.07
N ALA A 360 -45.61 34.80 -1.50
CA ALA A 360 -44.54 33.83 -1.75
C ALA A 360 -44.76 32.47 -1.04
N GLN A 361 -45.75 31.69 -1.49
CA GLN A 361 -45.73 30.24 -1.26
C GLN A 361 -44.45 29.66 -1.90
N ASN A 362 -43.80 28.74 -1.19
CA ASN A 362 -42.50 28.14 -1.55
C ASN A 362 -41.31 29.12 -1.60
N LEU A 363 -41.43 30.36 -1.08
CA LEU A 363 -40.35 31.36 -1.02
C LEU A 363 -39.61 31.55 -2.36
N THR A 364 -40.40 31.66 -3.44
CA THR A 364 -39.92 31.87 -4.81
C THR A 364 -39.16 33.18 -4.95
N VAL A 365 -38.09 33.18 -5.74
CA VAL A 365 -37.14 34.30 -5.89
C VAL A 365 -37.17 34.84 -7.31
N ALA A 366 -37.25 33.94 -8.29
CA ALA A 366 -37.55 34.28 -9.66
C ALA A 366 -38.48 33.22 -10.25
N ASP A 367 -39.34 33.67 -11.16
CA ASP A 367 -40.24 32.81 -11.91
C ASP A 367 -40.37 33.48 -13.27
N PHE A 368 -39.92 32.80 -14.31
CA PHE A 368 -39.86 33.33 -15.65
C PHE A 368 -40.30 32.27 -16.66
N GLU A 369 -40.83 32.73 -17.78
CA GLU A 369 -41.21 31.87 -18.89
C GLU A 369 -40.44 32.30 -20.14
N THR A 370 -40.01 31.31 -20.90
CA THR A 370 -39.28 31.49 -22.14
C THR A 370 -40.10 30.97 -23.31
N ILE A 371 -39.93 31.59 -24.47
CA ILE A 371 -40.44 31.09 -25.75
C ILE A 371 -39.44 31.38 -26.86
N GLY A 372 -39.30 30.46 -27.82
CA GLY A 372 -38.43 30.68 -28.97
C GLY A 372 -38.35 29.50 -29.93
N VAL A 373 -37.52 29.66 -30.95
CA VAL A 373 -37.21 28.65 -31.98
C VAL A 373 -35.70 28.51 -32.10
N PRO A 374 -35.13 27.30 -32.28
CA PRO A 374 -33.69 27.14 -32.41
C PRO A 374 -33.20 27.76 -33.73
N TYR A 375 -32.10 28.52 -33.71
CA TYR A 375 -31.59 29.28 -34.87
C TYR A 375 -31.54 28.48 -36.18
N GLN A 376 -31.14 27.21 -36.12
CA GLN A 376 -31.04 26.33 -37.28
C GLN A 376 -32.39 26.13 -38.02
N SER A 377 -33.52 26.20 -37.31
CA SER A 377 -34.87 26.05 -37.91
C SER A 377 -35.26 27.20 -38.86
N LEU A 378 -34.61 28.36 -38.75
CA LEU A 378 -34.83 29.50 -39.65
C LEU A 378 -34.05 29.37 -40.97
N SER A 379 -33.05 28.48 -41.02
CA SER A 379 -32.24 28.25 -42.24
C SER A 379 -33.00 27.46 -43.32
N SER A 380 -33.98 26.64 -42.93
CA SER A 380 -34.73 25.76 -43.82
C SER A 380 -35.91 26.46 -44.52
N GLY A 381 -35.63 27.54 -45.26
CA GLY A 381 -36.61 28.20 -46.13
C GLY A 381 -37.45 29.28 -45.43
N LEU A 382 -36.83 30.44 -45.22
CA LEU A 382 -37.31 31.65 -44.51
C LEU A 382 -38.75 32.15 -44.75
N TYR A 383 -39.46 31.65 -45.77
CA TYR A 383 -40.82 32.08 -46.14
C TYR A 383 -41.78 30.89 -46.40
N GLY A 384 -41.41 29.67 -46.02
CA GLY A 384 -42.11 28.44 -46.42
C GLY A 384 -42.76 27.61 -45.31
N SER A 385 -42.42 27.85 -44.03
CA SER A 385 -42.86 27.00 -42.92
C SER A 385 -43.12 27.79 -41.63
N ASN A 386 -44.26 27.55 -40.98
CA ASN A 386 -44.50 27.97 -39.60
C ASN A 386 -43.57 27.17 -38.68
N PRO A 387 -42.60 27.79 -37.97
CA PRO A 387 -41.73 27.05 -37.07
C PRO A 387 -42.45 26.69 -35.77
N THR A 388 -42.04 25.57 -35.18
CA THR A 388 -42.57 25.09 -33.90
C THR A 388 -41.87 25.82 -32.74
N PHE A 389 -42.55 26.80 -32.14
CA PHE A 389 -42.06 27.44 -30.92
C PHE A 389 -42.03 26.45 -29.76
N SER A 390 -40.89 26.38 -29.07
CA SER A 390 -40.78 25.74 -27.75
C SER A 390 -41.05 26.80 -26.68
N SER A 391 -41.70 26.41 -25.58
CA SER A 391 -41.86 27.24 -24.39
C SER A 391 -41.60 26.44 -23.12
N GLN A 392 -40.95 27.07 -22.14
CA GLN A 392 -40.63 26.46 -20.86
C GLN A 392 -40.75 27.50 -19.74
N ARG A 393 -41.30 27.10 -18.59
CA ARG A 393 -41.33 27.90 -17.37
C ARG A 393 -40.22 27.45 -16.44
N CYS A 394 -39.42 28.38 -15.94
CA CYS A 394 -38.35 28.15 -15.00
C CYS A 394 -38.63 28.92 -13.70
N GLN A 395 -38.55 28.23 -12.57
CA GLN A 395 -38.71 28.81 -11.24
C GLN A 395 -37.43 28.61 -10.42
N ILE A 396 -37.07 29.61 -9.63
CA ILE A 396 -35.97 29.62 -8.67
C ILE A 396 -36.55 29.98 -7.30
N TRP A 397 -36.21 29.25 -6.26
CA TRP A 397 -36.71 29.45 -4.90
C TRP A 397 -35.65 29.20 -3.83
N MET A 398 -35.88 29.71 -2.61
CA MET A 398 -35.02 29.41 -1.47
C MET A 398 -35.36 28.04 -0.89
N CYS A 399 -34.33 27.28 -0.52
CA CYS A 399 -34.47 25.94 0.05
C CYS A 399 -33.39 25.69 1.11
N VAL A 400 -33.46 24.56 1.79
CA VAL A 400 -32.37 24.00 2.60
C VAL A 400 -31.94 22.69 1.96
N ASN A 401 -30.68 22.60 1.55
CA ASN A 401 -30.06 21.40 1.00
C ASN A 401 -29.16 20.76 2.06
N VAL A 402 -29.16 19.43 2.13
CA VAL A 402 -28.25 18.66 2.98
C VAL A 402 -27.12 18.10 2.10
N TYR A 403 -25.90 18.58 2.32
CA TYR A 403 -24.72 18.21 1.53
C TYR A 403 -23.87 17.18 2.27
N GLU A 404 -23.77 15.97 1.72
CA GLU A 404 -22.76 14.98 2.13
C GLU A 404 -21.52 15.16 1.26
N THR A 405 -20.35 15.36 1.88
CA THR A 405 -19.08 15.61 1.15
C THR A 405 -18.03 14.61 1.56
N VAL A 406 -17.41 13.96 0.58
CA VAL A 406 -16.36 12.97 0.77
C VAL A 406 -15.21 13.29 -0.19
N VAL A 407 -13.98 13.20 0.31
CA VAL A 407 -12.75 13.27 -0.48
C VAL A 407 -12.09 11.90 -0.41
N GLU A 408 -11.96 11.22 -1.55
CA GLU A 408 -11.26 9.94 -1.68
C GLU A 408 -10.09 10.08 -2.66
N ASN A 409 -8.88 9.71 -2.23
CA ASN A 409 -7.64 9.78 -3.03
C ASN A 409 -7.37 11.18 -3.65
N GLY A 410 -7.83 12.24 -2.98
CA GLY A 410 -7.74 13.64 -3.43
C GLY A 410 -8.86 14.11 -4.36
N LEU A 411 -9.82 13.24 -4.73
CA LEU A 411 -11.00 13.62 -5.51
C LEU A 411 -12.18 13.88 -4.57
N GLN A 412 -12.72 15.10 -4.60
CA GLN A 412 -13.94 15.43 -3.88
C GLN A 412 -15.18 14.97 -4.66
N THR A 413 -16.14 14.39 -3.95
CA THR A 413 -17.54 14.22 -4.38
C THR A 413 -18.45 14.89 -3.36
N GLN A 414 -19.44 15.66 -3.82
CA GLN A 414 -20.48 16.25 -2.97
C GLN A 414 -21.86 15.85 -3.50
N ASN A 415 -22.69 15.28 -2.64
CA ASN A 415 -24.05 14.84 -2.98
C ASN A 415 -25.08 15.59 -2.14
N THR A 416 -26.14 16.08 -2.78
CA THR A 416 -27.33 16.58 -2.07
C THR A 416 -28.21 15.39 -1.68
N THR A 417 -28.30 15.08 -0.39
CA THR A 417 -29.03 13.89 0.11
C THR A 417 -30.48 14.19 0.46
N ALA A 418 -30.81 15.44 0.78
CA ALA A 418 -32.17 15.92 1.01
C ALA A 418 -32.30 17.41 0.66
N THR A 419 -33.52 17.82 0.31
CA THR A 419 -33.90 19.21 0.00
C THR A 419 -35.24 19.52 0.68
N PHE A 420 -35.32 20.68 1.34
CA PHE A 420 -36.53 21.16 2.02
C PHE A 420 -36.88 22.57 1.53
N SER A 421 -38.16 22.81 1.23
CA SER A 421 -38.66 24.12 0.73
C SER A 421 -39.88 24.64 1.48
N ASP A 422 -40.38 23.90 2.48
CA ASP A 422 -41.63 24.22 3.17
C ASP A 422 -41.44 25.32 4.22
N VAL A 423 -42.21 26.39 4.09
CA VAL A 423 -42.16 27.60 4.93
C VAL A 423 -43.57 27.94 5.43
N PRO A 424 -43.80 28.13 6.75
CA PRO A 424 -45.10 28.53 7.26
C PRO A 424 -45.47 29.97 6.88
N ASN A 425 -46.73 30.20 6.49
CA ASN A 425 -47.25 31.49 6.01
C ASN A 425 -47.36 32.60 7.09
N THR A 426 -46.65 32.50 8.21
CA THR A 426 -46.93 33.22 9.47
C THR A 426 -46.05 34.46 9.73
N VAL A 427 -45.38 35.01 8.72
CA VAL A 427 -44.56 36.22 8.88
C VAL A 427 -45.45 37.46 9.03
N ASN A 428 -45.39 38.09 10.21
CA ASN A 428 -45.84 39.47 10.43
C ASN A 428 -44.89 40.43 9.72
N ARG A 429 -45.42 41.38 8.96
CA ARG A 429 -44.68 42.15 7.94
C ARG A 429 -44.58 43.59 8.39
N GLY A 430 -43.50 43.91 9.08
CA GLY A 430 -43.23 45.20 9.71
C GLY A 430 -42.12 46.01 9.04
N PHE A 431 -41.45 45.49 8.00
CA PHE A 431 -40.24 46.08 7.40
C PHE A 431 -39.10 46.26 8.43
N SER A 432 -39.13 45.50 9.53
CA SER A 432 -38.29 45.73 10.72
C SER A 432 -36.85 45.24 10.58
N GLY A 433 -36.51 44.57 9.47
CA GLY A 433 -35.28 43.80 9.30
C GLY A 433 -35.28 42.43 10.01
N ALA A 434 -36.11 42.25 11.04
CA ALA A 434 -36.28 40.98 11.77
C ALA A 434 -37.38 40.07 11.19
N ASP A 435 -38.01 40.48 10.09
CA ASP A 435 -39.06 39.74 9.39
C ASP A 435 -38.42 38.52 8.66
N ASN A 436 -38.32 37.38 9.34
CA ASN A 436 -37.64 36.17 8.82
C ASN A 436 -38.63 35.02 8.51
N TRP A 437 -38.42 34.35 7.37
CA TRP A 437 -39.03 33.07 7.05
C TRP A 437 -38.19 31.92 7.59
N THR A 438 -38.77 30.99 8.37
CA THR A 438 -38.12 29.77 8.86
C THR A 438 -38.60 28.54 8.09
N PHE A 439 -37.69 27.69 7.64
CA PHE A 439 -38.03 26.41 7.03
C PHE A 439 -38.48 25.36 8.05
N VAL A 440 -39.35 24.44 7.64
CA VAL A 440 -39.71 23.25 8.42
C VAL A 440 -38.81 22.09 7.99
N LEU A 441 -37.99 21.59 8.91
CA LEU A 441 -37.16 20.40 8.70
C LEU A 441 -37.64 19.25 9.62
N PRO A 442 -37.50 17.98 9.21
CA PRO A 442 -37.73 16.84 10.09
C PRO A 442 -36.78 16.83 11.30
N ASP A 443 -37.20 16.22 12.42
CA ASP A 443 -36.48 16.21 13.71
C ASP A 443 -34.98 15.87 13.63
N GLN A 444 -34.60 14.99 12.69
CA GLN A 444 -33.21 14.58 12.40
C GLN A 444 -32.30 15.71 11.89
N TRP A 445 -32.85 16.81 11.39
CA TRP A 445 -32.11 18.00 10.92
C TRP A 445 -32.53 19.28 11.66
N SER A 446 -33.51 19.21 12.57
CA SER A 446 -34.06 20.37 13.28
C SER A 446 -33.22 20.80 14.50
N HIS A 447 -31.92 20.48 14.52
CA HIS A 447 -30.99 20.95 15.55
C HIS A 447 -30.84 22.48 15.54
N GLU A 448 -31.01 23.08 14.35
CA GLU A 448 -30.82 24.51 14.07
C GLU A 448 -32.02 25.11 13.34
N LYS A 449 -32.16 26.45 13.39
CA LYS A 449 -33.28 27.17 12.77
C LYS A 449 -32.90 27.85 11.47
N TYR A 450 -32.96 27.10 10.37
CA TYR A 450 -32.72 27.61 9.02
C TYR A 450 -33.74 28.67 8.62
N ASN A 451 -33.26 29.87 8.27
CA ASN A 451 -34.13 31.01 7.96
C ASN A 451 -33.55 32.00 6.94
N VAL A 452 -34.45 32.74 6.31
CA VAL A 452 -34.16 33.74 5.27
C VAL A 452 -34.82 35.07 5.68
N SER A 453 -34.05 36.15 5.67
CA SER A 453 -34.59 37.50 5.92
C SER A 453 -35.41 38.00 4.73
N ALA A 454 -36.54 38.65 5.01
CA ALA A 454 -37.38 39.27 4.00
C ALA A 454 -36.62 40.29 3.13
N LEU A 455 -35.66 41.02 3.71
CA LEU A 455 -34.85 42.00 2.96
C LEU A 455 -33.80 41.32 2.06
N GLY A 456 -33.10 40.31 2.56
CA GLY A 456 -32.10 39.54 1.78
C GLY A 456 -32.75 38.78 0.61
N TRP A 457 -33.94 38.22 0.82
CA TRP A 457 -34.75 37.61 -0.23
C TRP A 457 -35.28 38.64 -1.24
N ALA A 458 -35.86 39.76 -0.78
CA ALA A 458 -36.44 40.77 -1.66
C ALA A 458 -35.37 41.35 -2.60
N ALA A 459 -34.22 41.70 -2.03
CA ALA A 459 -33.03 42.14 -2.75
C ALA A 459 -32.62 41.16 -3.87
N LEU A 460 -32.53 39.86 -3.54
CA LEU A 460 -32.19 38.83 -4.49
C LEU A 460 -33.25 38.66 -5.58
N SER A 461 -34.54 38.72 -5.22
CA SER A 461 -35.66 38.57 -6.15
C SER A 461 -35.77 39.72 -7.17
N GLU A 462 -35.49 40.95 -6.76
CA GLU A 462 -35.47 42.12 -7.64
C GLU A 462 -34.30 42.06 -8.62
N GLN A 463 -33.13 41.69 -8.13
CA GLN A 463 -31.93 41.54 -8.95
C GLN A 463 -32.06 40.40 -9.98
N LEU A 464 -32.62 39.25 -9.60
CA LEU A 464 -32.80 38.12 -10.50
C LEU A 464 -34.01 38.29 -11.43
N GLY A 465 -35.14 38.78 -10.95
CA GLY A 465 -36.34 39.00 -11.76
C GLY A 465 -36.13 40.00 -12.91
N THR A 466 -35.24 40.97 -12.74
CA THR A 466 -34.82 41.88 -13.82
C THR A 466 -33.87 41.22 -14.82
N MET A 467 -32.99 40.31 -14.39
CA MET A 467 -32.05 39.60 -15.26
C MET A 467 -32.73 38.63 -16.24
N PHE A 468 -33.85 38.02 -15.86
CA PHE A 468 -34.58 37.04 -16.70
C PHE A 468 -35.55 37.67 -17.72
N THR A 469 -35.53 38.99 -17.91
CA THR A 469 -36.43 39.68 -18.85
C THR A 469 -35.66 40.27 -20.03
N GLY A 470 -36.01 39.86 -21.25
CA GLY A 470 -35.43 40.39 -22.49
C GLY A 470 -35.58 39.46 -23.69
N THR A 471 -34.90 39.79 -24.80
CA THR A 471 -35.05 39.12 -26.09
C THR A 471 -33.72 38.89 -26.81
N VAL A 472 -33.70 37.87 -27.67
CA VAL A 472 -32.70 37.72 -28.74
C VAL A 472 -33.44 37.73 -30.08
N LEU A 473 -33.16 38.73 -30.92
CA LEU A 473 -33.74 38.85 -32.27
C LEU A 473 -32.78 38.22 -33.28
N LEU A 474 -33.29 37.31 -34.13
CA LEU A 474 -32.48 36.59 -35.12
C LEU A 474 -32.71 37.21 -36.51
N ASN A 475 -31.65 37.74 -37.10
CA ASN A 475 -31.63 38.38 -38.41
C ASN A 475 -30.95 37.46 -39.44
N LEU A 476 -31.01 37.83 -40.73
CA LEU A 476 -30.46 37.05 -41.84
C LEU A 476 -28.93 36.82 -41.76
N GLU A 477 -28.22 37.68 -41.04
CA GLU A 477 -26.74 37.72 -40.99
C GLU A 477 -26.17 37.54 -39.56
N GLY A 478 -27.02 37.32 -38.55
CA GLY A 478 -26.60 37.23 -37.14
C GLY A 478 -27.75 37.46 -36.17
N TYR A 479 -27.44 37.75 -34.91
CA TYR A 479 -28.42 37.99 -33.84
C TYR A 479 -28.08 39.22 -33.00
N SER A 480 -29.10 39.80 -32.36
CA SER A 480 -28.96 40.94 -31.44
C SER A 480 -29.64 40.65 -30.12
N ILE A 481 -28.99 41.04 -29.02
CA ILE A 481 -29.23 40.55 -27.66
C ILE A 481 -29.64 41.73 -26.75
N SER A 482 -30.61 41.55 -25.86
CA SER A 482 -30.96 42.56 -24.85
C SER A 482 -30.00 42.63 -23.65
N SER A 483 -29.44 41.50 -23.24
CA SER A 483 -28.56 41.36 -22.06
C SER A 483 -27.82 40.03 -22.04
N ASP A 484 -26.64 40.00 -21.43
CA ASP A 484 -25.76 38.82 -21.31
C ASP A 484 -26.47 37.64 -20.60
N ALA A 485 -27.34 37.95 -19.62
CA ALA A 485 -28.17 36.96 -18.95
C ALA A 485 -29.17 36.29 -19.90
N VAL A 486 -29.73 37.03 -20.86
CA VAL A 486 -30.67 36.50 -21.86
C VAL A 486 -29.94 35.71 -22.95
N GLU A 487 -28.69 36.07 -23.29
CA GLU A 487 -27.81 35.22 -24.11
C GLU A 487 -27.47 33.90 -23.40
N ALA A 488 -27.18 33.94 -22.10
CA ALA A 488 -26.92 32.74 -21.30
C ALA A 488 -28.11 31.78 -21.28
N ILE A 489 -29.35 32.29 -21.07
CA ILE A 489 -30.56 31.46 -21.15
C ILE A 489 -30.73 30.91 -22.57
N TRP A 490 -30.58 31.74 -23.60
CA TRP A 490 -30.69 31.35 -25.01
C TRP A 490 -29.76 30.19 -25.38
N ASN A 491 -28.48 30.29 -25.02
CA ASN A 491 -27.49 29.23 -25.22
C ASN A 491 -27.81 27.96 -24.40
N GLY A 492 -28.50 28.09 -23.26
CA GLY A 492 -29.01 26.99 -22.43
C GLY A 492 -30.35 26.37 -22.89
N THR A 493 -31.06 26.91 -23.89
CA THR A 493 -32.42 26.46 -24.26
C THR A 493 -32.52 25.02 -24.77
N THR A 494 -31.40 24.38 -25.14
CA THR A 494 -31.37 23.00 -25.64
C THR A 494 -31.67 21.97 -24.55
N ASP A 495 -31.16 22.19 -23.33
CA ASP A 495 -31.58 21.55 -22.10
C ASP A 495 -31.38 22.54 -20.94
N MET A 496 -32.48 23.16 -20.51
CA MET A 496 -32.41 24.27 -19.57
C MET A 496 -32.29 23.81 -18.11
N GLN A 497 -32.43 22.52 -17.82
CA GLN A 497 -32.22 22.00 -16.45
C GLN A 497 -30.74 22.01 -16.04
N PRO A 498 -29.79 21.42 -16.79
CA PRO A 498 -28.37 21.53 -16.48
C PRO A 498 -27.86 22.98 -16.41
N TRP A 499 -28.49 23.92 -17.14
CA TRP A 499 -28.22 25.35 -16.99
C TRP A 499 -28.77 25.89 -15.66
N MET A 500 -30.02 25.56 -15.28
CA MET A 500 -30.60 25.92 -13.99
C MET A 500 -29.80 25.36 -12.81
N ASP A 501 -29.31 24.13 -12.92
CA ASP A 501 -28.48 23.47 -11.92
C ASP A 501 -27.13 24.20 -11.70
N LYS A 502 -26.54 24.79 -12.76
CA LYS A 502 -25.36 25.68 -12.63
C LYS A 502 -25.68 26.98 -11.90
N VAL A 503 -26.78 27.64 -12.25
CA VAL A 503 -27.23 28.90 -11.63
C VAL A 503 -27.46 28.70 -10.13
N THR A 504 -28.23 27.67 -9.79
CA THR A 504 -28.63 27.33 -8.42
C THR A 504 -27.45 26.82 -7.58
N ARG A 505 -26.55 25.99 -8.13
CA ARG A 505 -25.29 25.61 -7.47
C ARG A 505 -24.41 26.82 -7.18
N SER A 506 -24.21 27.71 -8.17
CA SER A 506 -23.36 28.90 -8.02
C SER A 506 -23.86 29.80 -6.87
N LEU A 507 -25.15 30.12 -6.87
CA LEU A 507 -25.78 30.90 -5.81
C LEU A 507 -25.73 30.19 -4.45
N SER A 508 -25.94 28.87 -4.40
CA SER A 508 -25.85 28.08 -3.16
C SER A 508 -24.44 28.06 -2.57
N ASN A 509 -23.40 27.89 -3.40
CA ASN A 509 -22.01 27.96 -2.97
C ASN A 509 -21.68 29.35 -2.38
N ALA A 510 -22.20 30.43 -2.97
CA ALA A 510 -22.01 31.77 -2.44
C ALA A 510 -22.77 32.01 -1.13
N MET A 511 -24.02 31.53 -0.99
CA MET A 511 -24.78 31.60 0.26
C MET A 511 -24.12 30.84 1.41
N ARG A 512 -23.49 29.69 1.13
CA ARG A 512 -22.72 28.89 2.09
C ARG A 512 -21.48 29.61 2.62
N LEU A 513 -20.84 30.43 1.77
CA LEU A 513 -19.67 31.25 2.12
C LEU A 513 -20.02 32.57 2.82
N ASP A 514 -21.30 32.94 2.84
CA ASP A 514 -21.84 34.19 3.38
C ASP A 514 -22.32 34.04 4.84
N SER A 515 -21.81 33.03 5.55
CA SER A 515 -22.22 32.69 6.91
C SER A 515 -21.22 33.15 7.99
N THR A 516 -21.71 33.19 9.23
CA THR A 516 -20.96 33.58 10.43
C THR A 516 -20.94 32.48 11.49
N ALA A 517 -21.43 31.28 11.15
CA ALA A 517 -21.65 30.17 12.07
C ALA A 517 -20.53 29.13 11.96
N ASP A 518 -19.66 29.06 12.97
CA ASP A 518 -18.72 27.96 13.15
C ASP A 518 -19.25 26.99 14.21
N ASP A 519 -19.77 25.85 13.76
CA ASP A 519 -20.21 24.74 14.64
C ASP A 519 -19.27 23.54 14.47
N PRO A 520 -18.55 23.12 15.52
CA PRO A 520 -17.65 21.97 15.45
C PRO A 520 -18.35 20.63 15.20
N ALA A 521 -19.68 20.55 15.26
CA ALA A 521 -20.44 19.37 14.84
C ALA A 521 -20.31 19.07 13.34
N PHE A 522 -19.95 20.07 12.52
CA PHE A 522 -19.77 19.93 11.06
C PHE A 522 -18.32 19.84 10.59
N ASN A 523 -17.36 19.76 11.53
CA ASN A 523 -15.96 19.50 11.22
C ASN A 523 -15.76 18.14 10.52
N GLY A 524 -14.87 18.11 9.53
CA GLY A 524 -14.49 16.87 8.87
C GLY A 524 -13.60 15.95 9.71
N SER A 525 -13.58 14.68 9.31
CA SER A 525 -12.64 13.66 9.79
C SER A 525 -11.67 13.26 8.69
N ALA A 526 -10.37 13.50 8.91
CA ALA A 526 -9.30 13.00 8.05
C ALA A 526 -8.89 11.57 8.42
N TYR A 527 -8.54 10.79 7.40
CA TYR A 527 -7.89 9.49 7.54
C TYR A 527 -6.50 9.51 6.93
N GLN A 528 -5.55 8.89 7.63
CA GLN A 528 -4.17 8.71 7.18
C GLN A 528 -3.79 7.23 7.27
N LEU A 529 -2.82 6.80 6.45
CA LEU A 529 -2.27 5.45 6.52
C LEU A 529 -1.29 5.35 7.69
N SER A 530 -1.51 4.41 8.60
CA SER A 530 -0.62 4.15 9.75
C SER A 530 -0.18 2.69 9.83
N VAL A 531 0.90 2.48 10.59
CA VAL A 531 1.56 1.20 10.80
C VAL A 531 0.83 0.38 11.87
N VAL A 532 0.26 -0.75 11.47
CA VAL A 532 -0.44 -1.70 12.36
C VAL A 532 0.38 -2.99 12.48
N VAL A 533 0.86 -3.30 13.69
CA VAL A 533 1.66 -4.50 13.96
C VAL A 533 0.77 -5.72 14.21
N ARG A 534 1.00 -6.77 13.43
CA ARG A 534 0.33 -8.07 13.51
C ARG A 534 1.11 -9.04 14.40
N TRP A 535 1.05 -8.82 15.72
CA TRP A 535 1.82 -9.55 16.74
C TRP A 535 1.77 -11.09 16.65
N GLY A 536 0.72 -11.69 16.06
CA GLY A 536 0.63 -13.14 15.84
C GLY A 536 1.79 -13.72 15.01
N TRP A 537 2.34 -12.99 14.04
CA TRP A 537 3.46 -13.47 13.21
C TRP A 537 4.80 -13.53 13.99
N LEU A 538 4.90 -12.89 15.16
CA LEU A 538 6.09 -12.97 16.01
C LEU A 538 6.24 -14.35 16.68
N ALA A 539 5.15 -15.13 16.75
CA ALA A 539 5.12 -16.42 17.44
C ALA A 539 6.14 -17.42 16.87
N LEU A 540 6.32 -17.49 15.55
CA LEU A 540 7.27 -18.41 14.93
C LEU A 540 8.73 -18.03 15.27
N PRO A 541 9.25 -16.82 14.99
CA PRO A 541 10.60 -16.42 15.41
C PRO A 541 10.87 -16.61 16.91
N ALA A 542 9.92 -16.23 17.77
CA ALA A 542 10.05 -16.40 19.22
C ALA A 542 10.12 -17.89 19.63
N SER A 543 9.28 -18.75 19.03
CA SER A 543 9.30 -20.19 19.29
C SER A 543 10.62 -20.85 18.84
N LEU A 544 11.20 -20.41 17.71
CA LEU A 544 12.46 -20.97 17.19
C LEU A 544 13.66 -20.60 18.06
N VAL A 545 13.72 -19.37 18.60
CA VAL A 545 14.72 -18.98 19.60
C VAL A 545 14.58 -19.83 20.86
N LEU A 546 13.37 -19.96 21.40
CA LEU A 546 13.09 -20.75 22.61
C LEU A 546 13.44 -22.23 22.42
N LEU A 547 13.05 -22.84 21.29
CA LEU A 547 13.39 -24.23 20.96
C LEU A 547 14.90 -24.43 20.77
N SER A 548 15.61 -23.45 20.20
CA SER A 548 17.08 -23.51 20.06
C SER A 548 17.79 -23.49 21.41
N ILE A 549 17.30 -22.69 22.36
CA ILE A 549 17.80 -22.65 23.74
C ILE A 549 17.51 -23.99 24.45
N LEU A 550 16.31 -24.55 24.31
CA LEU A 550 15.98 -25.87 24.87
C LEU A 550 16.86 -26.99 24.27
N LEU A 551 17.05 -26.98 22.95
CA LEU A 551 17.89 -27.95 22.23
C LEU A 551 19.34 -27.90 22.71
N ILE A 552 19.94 -26.71 22.87
CA ILE A 552 21.32 -26.61 23.35
C ILE A 552 21.47 -27.11 24.79
N VAL A 553 20.52 -26.79 25.68
CA VAL A 553 20.52 -27.28 27.07
C VAL A 553 20.36 -28.81 27.12
N ILE A 554 19.52 -29.38 26.26
CA ILE A 554 19.36 -30.84 26.12
C ILE A 554 20.67 -31.50 25.63
N ILE A 555 21.37 -30.92 24.66
CA ILE A 555 22.63 -31.47 24.15
C ILE A 555 23.80 -31.27 25.14
N MET A 556 23.90 -30.12 25.80
CA MET A 556 24.87 -29.89 26.88
C MET A 556 24.67 -30.89 28.02
N THR A 557 23.43 -31.08 28.50
CA THR A 557 23.15 -32.02 29.60
C THR A 557 23.30 -33.49 29.20
N LYS A 558 23.00 -33.87 27.94
CA LYS A 558 23.33 -35.21 27.42
C LYS A 558 24.83 -35.44 27.30
N THR A 559 25.59 -34.44 26.84
CA THR A 559 27.06 -34.50 26.76
C THR A 559 27.67 -34.63 28.15
N ALA A 560 27.25 -33.81 29.13
CA ALA A 560 27.70 -33.87 30.53
C ALA A 560 27.37 -35.19 31.26
N ARG A 561 26.46 -36.01 30.72
CA ARG A 561 26.05 -37.33 31.25
C ARG A 561 26.62 -38.50 30.43
N SER A 562 27.34 -38.22 29.36
CA SER A 562 27.97 -39.20 28.47
C SER A 562 29.47 -39.19 28.64
N ASP A 563 30.14 -40.28 28.27
CA ASP A 563 31.59 -40.38 28.39
C ASP A 563 32.33 -39.64 27.23
N ILE A 564 31.61 -39.13 26.21
CA ILE A 564 32.14 -38.36 25.06
C ILE A 564 32.37 -36.88 25.41
N GLY A 565 33.40 -36.26 24.80
CA GLY A 565 33.58 -34.81 24.80
C GLY A 565 32.62 -34.06 23.85
N SER A 566 32.72 -32.73 23.89
CA SER A 566 32.04 -31.79 22.99
C SER A 566 32.76 -31.66 21.65
N TRP A 567 32.67 -32.71 20.81
CA TRP A 567 33.35 -32.80 19.52
C TRP A 567 32.68 -32.02 18.39
N LYS A 568 31.33 -31.89 18.42
CA LYS A 568 30.55 -31.14 17.41
C LYS A 568 30.96 -31.55 15.99
N GLY A 569 31.09 -30.59 15.06
CA GLY A 569 31.59 -30.79 13.70
C GLY A 569 33.12 -30.72 13.57
N SER A 570 33.90 -31.08 14.59
CA SER A 570 35.36 -31.00 14.52
C SER A 570 35.93 -32.09 13.58
N PRO A 571 36.66 -31.74 12.50
CA PRO A 571 37.28 -32.74 11.63
C PRO A 571 38.40 -33.50 12.35
N LEU A 572 39.05 -32.87 13.34
CA LEU A 572 40.05 -33.51 14.20
C LEU A 572 39.44 -34.62 15.08
N ALA A 573 38.15 -34.53 15.44
CA ALA A 573 37.46 -35.64 16.11
C ALA A 573 37.24 -36.83 15.17
N MET A 574 36.94 -36.59 13.89
CA MET A 574 36.86 -37.66 12.88
C MET A 574 38.23 -38.28 12.60
N LEU A 575 39.31 -37.49 12.60
CA LEU A 575 40.68 -37.96 12.38
C LEU A 575 41.22 -38.81 13.55
N LEU A 576 40.85 -38.49 14.79
CA LEU A 576 41.35 -39.16 16.01
C LEU A 576 40.45 -40.33 16.50
N VAL A 577 39.30 -40.55 15.88
CA VAL A 577 38.52 -41.78 16.10
C VAL A 577 39.09 -42.88 15.21
N GLU A 578 39.65 -43.91 15.84
CA GLU A 578 40.17 -45.08 15.13
C GLU A 578 39.01 -45.86 14.50
N VAL A 579 39.11 -46.20 13.21
CA VAL A 579 38.18 -47.12 12.54
C VAL A 579 38.67 -48.55 12.77
N ASP A 580 37.75 -49.41 13.21
CA ASP A 580 37.97 -50.84 13.47
C ASP A 580 38.54 -51.57 12.23
N ASP A 581 39.52 -52.46 12.41
CA ASP A 581 40.33 -52.99 11.30
C ASP A 581 39.47 -53.76 10.27
N ASP A 582 38.44 -54.47 10.72
CA ASP A 582 37.46 -55.13 9.85
C ASP A 582 36.77 -54.14 8.89
N ILE A 583 36.42 -52.94 9.38
CA ILE A 583 35.78 -51.87 8.62
C ILE A 583 36.80 -51.18 7.71
N ARG A 584 38.00 -50.91 8.22
CA ARG A 584 39.10 -50.30 7.47
C ARG A 584 39.48 -51.15 6.26
N LEU A 585 39.68 -52.45 6.45
CA LEU A 585 40.00 -53.42 5.39
C LEU A 585 38.85 -53.59 4.39
N GLN A 586 37.59 -53.50 4.82
CA GLN A 586 36.45 -53.47 3.90
C GLN A 586 36.42 -52.18 3.06
N SER A 587 36.61 -51.02 3.68
CA SER A 587 36.64 -49.73 2.97
C SER A 587 37.76 -49.64 1.93
N MET A 588 38.96 -50.16 2.25
CA MET A 588 40.09 -50.24 1.32
C MET A 588 39.78 -51.15 0.13
N LYS A 589 39.26 -52.36 0.36
CA LYS A 589 38.90 -53.28 -0.73
C LYS A 589 37.87 -52.69 -1.69
N ILE A 590 36.84 -52.01 -1.18
CA ILE A 590 35.81 -51.40 -2.03
C ILE A 590 36.39 -50.19 -2.80
N ALA A 591 37.29 -49.40 -2.20
CA ALA A 591 37.99 -48.31 -2.87
C ALA A 591 39.00 -48.79 -3.94
N ASP A 592 39.64 -49.94 -3.73
CA ASP A 592 40.52 -50.57 -4.72
C ASP A 592 39.73 -51.28 -5.85
N GLU A 593 38.53 -51.82 -5.55
CA GLU A 593 37.60 -52.41 -6.54
C GLU A 593 36.91 -51.36 -7.42
N GLU A 594 36.40 -50.27 -6.83
CA GLU A 594 35.63 -49.23 -7.53
C GLU A 594 36.50 -48.05 -7.98
N GLY A 595 37.77 -48.01 -7.57
CA GLY A 595 38.75 -46.96 -7.88
C GLY A 595 38.65 -45.74 -6.95
N TRP A 596 39.80 -45.20 -6.54
CA TRP A 596 39.89 -44.11 -5.55
C TRP A 596 39.20 -42.80 -5.99
N GLU A 597 38.93 -42.63 -7.29
CA GLU A 597 38.17 -41.49 -7.84
C GLU A 597 36.64 -41.62 -7.62
N SER A 598 36.10 -42.83 -7.46
CA SER A 598 34.65 -43.08 -7.28
C SER A 598 34.21 -43.15 -5.81
N VAL A 599 35.14 -42.95 -4.87
CA VAL A 599 34.93 -43.08 -3.41
C VAL A 599 33.76 -42.24 -2.90
N GLY A 600 33.49 -41.09 -3.54
CA GLY A 600 32.37 -40.21 -3.22
C GLY A 600 30.98 -40.68 -3.65
N THR A 601 30.83 -41.81 -4.35
CA THR A 601 29.52 -42.31 -4.83
C THR A 601 29.33 -43.81 -4.65
N GLY A 602 30.24 -44.64 -5.17
CA GLY A 602 30.17 -46.10 -5.06
C GLY A 602 30.43 -46.56 -3.63
N VAL A 603 31.62 -46.21 -3.13
CA VAL A 603 32.13 -46.67 -1.83
C VAL A 603 31.28 -46.17 -0.67
N GLU A 604 30.77 -44.92 -0.73
CA GLU A 604 29.80 -44.42 0.27
C GLU A 604 28.56 -45.31 0.34
N SER A 605 27.99 -45.71 -0.81
CA SER A 605 26.73 -46.48 -0.83
C SER A 605 26.84 -47.83 -0.10
N ARG A 606 27.99 -48.51 -0.20
CA ARG A 606 28.23 -49.80 0.47
C ARG A 606 28.59 -49.63 1.96
N LEU A 607 29.47 -48.68 2.29
CA LEU A 607 29.86 -48.42 3.69
C LEU A 607 28.73 -47.79 4.52
N ALA A 608 27.85 -47.01 3.89
CA ALA A 608 26.67 -46.39 4.47
C ALA A 608 25.78 -47.39 5.25
N GLU A 609 25.58 -48.59 4.70
CA GLU A 609 24.73 -49.64 5.29
C GLU A 609 25.29 -50.19 6.61
N GLN A 610 26.60 -50.09 6.83
CA GLN A 610 27.31 -50.76 7.92
C GLN A 610 26.90 -50.22 9.29
N ARG A 611 26.62 -51.14 10.22
CA ARG A 611 26.17 -50.80 11.58
C ARG A 611 27.38 -50.61 12.50
N VAL A 612 27.48 -49.41 13.07
CA VAL A 612 28.63 -48.96 13.85
C VAL A 612 28.21 -48.40 15.20
N ALA A 613 29.04 -48.58 16.22
CA ALA A 613 28.93 -47.92 17.51
C ALA A 613 30.26 -47.27 17.89
N LEU A 614 30.18 -46.14 18.61
CA LEU A 614 31.37 -45.50 19.17
C LEU A 614 31.71 -46.18 20.51
N GLN A 615 32.83 -46.89 20.54
CA GLN A 615 33.37 -47.54 21.72
C GLN A 615 34.55 -46.77 22.29
N ARG A 616 34.83 -46.92 23.59
CA ARG A 616 36.05 -46.43 24.23
C ARG A 616 36.93 -47.62 24.57
N ALA A 617 38.10 -47.71 23.95
CA ALA A 617 39.04 -48.80 24.15
C ALA A 617 39.76 -48.69 25.50
N GLY A 618 40.35 -49.79 25.97
CA GLY A 618 41.02 -49.86 27.29
C GLY A 618 42.28 -48.99 27.41
N ASP A 619 42.85 -48.56 26.29
CA ASP A 619 43.94 -47.58 26.21
C ASP A 619 43.45 -46.12 26.24
N GLY A 620 42.14 -45.91 26.37
CA GLY A 620 41.49 -44.60 26.46
C GLY A 620 41.07 -44.00 25.11
N ARG A 621 41.46 -44.59 23.98
CA ARG A 621 41.08 -44.13 22.62
C ARG A 621 39.60 -44.39 22.33
N TYR A 622 39.10 -43.77 21.26
CA TYR A 622 37.76 -44.03 20.74
C TYR A 622 37.84 -44.80 19.44
N ARG A 623 37.04 -45.88 19.34
CA ARG A 623 36.95 -46.74 18.15
C ARG A 623 35.55 -46.73 17.57
N LEU A 624 35.46 -46.57 16.25
CA LEU A 624 34.25 -46.75 15.47
C LEU A 624 34.27 -48.18 14.90
N GLY A 625 33.48 -49.07 15.49
CA GLY A 625 33.54 -50.50 15.19
C GLY A 625 32.19 -51.18 15.13
N SER A 626 32.20 -52.40 14.63
CA SER A 626 31.03 -53.29 14.68
C SER A 626 30.99 -53.99 16.04
N LEU A 627 29.80 -54.19 16.60
CA LEU A 627 29.67 -54.99 17.82
C LEU A 627 29.74 -56.47 17.44
N ARG A 628 30.96 -57.02 17.47
CA ARG A 628 31.16 -58.48 17.46
C ARG A 628 30.36 -59.10 18.61
N ARG A 629 29.67 -60.21 18.34
CA ARG A 629 29.30 -61.14 19.41
C ARG A 629 30.59 -61.74 19.97
N SER A 630 30.73 -61.71 21.29
CA SER A 630 31.65 -62.55 22.05
C SER A 630 31.22 -64.01 21.97
#